data_AF-A0A9Q0UE67-F1
#
_entry.id   AF-A0A9Q0UE67-F1
#
_cell.length_a   1.000
_cell.length_b   1.000
_cell.length_c   1.000
_cell.angle_alpha   90.00
_cell.angle_beta   90.00
_cell.angle_gamma   90.00
#
_symmetry.space_group_name_H-M   'P 1'
#
loop_
_entity.id
_entity.type
_entity.pdbx_description
1 polymer ?
#
loop_
_entity_poly.entity_id
_entity_poly.type
_entity_poly.pdbx_seq_one_letter_code
_entity_poly.pdbx_strand_id
1 'polypeptide(L)'
;MMLRIKRVPTVVSNYQKEEGEEGSRRGGGCGRNCLRNCCLQGARLPLYTFKKVDRIATDVPEHGKSEPPVSFLNSLLLGEWEERMQRGLFRYDVTTCETKVIPGSHGFIAQLNEGRHLKKRPTEFRIDKVLQPFDENKFNFTKVGQEEMLFQFGESEDGEGQFLTDATI
;
A
#
# COMPACT_ATOMS: atom_id res chain seq x y z
N MET A 1 -14.87 -25.66 -17.08
CA MET A 1 -13.75 -25.05 -16.32
C MET A 1 -14.34 -24.26 -15.16
N MET A 2 -13.89 -24.53 -13.93
CA MET A 2 -14.39 -23.86 -12.72
C MET A 2 -13.38 -22.78 -12.32
N LEU A 3 -13.74 -21.51 -12.51
CA LEU A 3 -12.92 -20.38 -12.07
C LEU A 3 -12.90 -20.37 -10.54
N ARG A 4 -11.72 -20.62 -9.96
CA ARG A 4 -11.48 -20.49 -8.51
C ARG A 4 -11.06 -19.06 -8.20
N ILE A 5 -11.93 -18.32 -7.53
CA ILE A 5 -11.58 -17.01 -6.97
C ILE A 5 -10.71 -17.26 -5.74
N LYS A 6 -9.46 -16.79 -5.78
CA LYS A 6 -8.61 -16.73 -4.58
C LYS A 6 -9.04 -15.53 -3.75
N ARG A 7 -9.39 -15.76 -2.49
CA ARG A 7 -9.56 -14.67 -1.51
C ARG A 7 -8.18 -14.08 -1.24
N VAL A 8 -8.04 -12.77 -1.41
CA VAL A 8 -6.83 -12.03 -1.04
C VAL A 8 -7.18 -11.13 0.15
N PRO A 9 -6.56 -11.36 1.32
CA PRO A 9 -6.69 -10.48 2.46
C PRO A 9 -6.41 -9.02 2.10
N THR A 10 -7.33 -8.08 2.36
CA THR A 10 -7.15 -6.65 2.11
C THR A 10 -7.64 -5.87 3.33
N VAL A 11 -6.95 -4.79 3.70
CA VAL A 11 -7.09 -3.98 4.94
C VAL A 11 -6.62 -2.54 4.64
N VAL A 12 -6.97 -1.51 5.41
CA VAL A 12 -6.73 -0.07 5.07
C VAL A 12 -5.92 0.66 6.16
N SER A 13 -4.90 1.47 5.83
CA SER A 13 -3.86 1.97 6.77
C SER A 13 -4.31 3.00 7.84
N ASN A 14 -3.52 3.11 8.93
CA ASN A 14 -3.82 3.83 10.17
C ASN A 14 -3.64 5.34 10.20
N TYR A 15 -2.78 5.99 9.42
CA TYR A 15 -2.46 7.41 9.65
C TYR A 15 -3.37 8.42 8.94
N GLN A 16 -4.59 7.99 8.63
CA GLN A 16 -5.58 8.76 7.90
C GLN A 16 -6.51 9.68 8.74
N LYS A 17 -6.27 9.91 10.04
CA LYS A 17 -7.08 10.80 10.92
C LYS A 17 -6.18 11.89 11.47
N GLU A 18 -6.56 13.12 11.20
CA GLU A 18 -6.35 14.23 12.11
C GLU A 18 -7.51 14.21 13.09
N GLU A 19 -7.37 13.45 14.18
CA GLU A 19 -8.04 13.83 15.42
C GLU A 19 -6.94 14.26 16.36
N GLY A 20 -7.04 15.50 16.81
CA GLY A 20 -6.00 16.16 17.58
C GLY A 20 -5.75 15.41 18.87
N GLU A 21 -4.55 14.87 19.01
CA GLU A 21 -4.00 14.52 20.30
C GLU A 21 -2.55 15.02 20.36
N GLU A 22 -2.36 15.96 21.28
CA GLU A 22 -1.10 16.40 21.83
C GLU A 22 -0.41 15.19 22.46
N GLY A 23 0.65 14.71 21.80
CA GLY A 23 1.49 13.63 22.31
C GLY A 23 2.95 14.02 22.16
N SER A 24 3.43 14.95 23.00
CA SER A 24 4.85 15.26 23.12
C SER A 24 5.61 14.00 23.55
N ARG A 25 6.42 13.42 22.65
CA ARG A 25 7.50 12.50 23.03
C ARG A 25 8.76 12.79 22.21
N ARG A 26 9.87 12.67 22.93
CA ARG A 26 11.20 13.24 22.63
C ARG A 26 11.95 12.42 21.57
N GLY A 27 12.33 13.09 20.50
CA GLY A 27 13.17 12.58 19.40
C GLY A 27 13.06 13.54 18.22
N GLY A 28 14.13 13.77 17.46
CA GLY A 28 14.08 14.64 16.27
C GLY A 28 13.00 14.18 15.28
N GLY A 29 12.26 15.13 14.69
CA GLY A 29 11.16 14.85 13.75
C GLY A 29 9.76 15.11 14.32
N CYS A 30 8.72 14.83 13.54
CA CYS A 30 7.32 15.12 13.92
C CYS A 30 6.70 14.13 14.94
N GLY A 31 7.50 13.23 15.51
CA GLY A 31 7.05 12.17 16.42
C GLY A 31 6.27 11.03 15.76
N ARG A 32 6.00 11.10 14.45
CA ARG A 32 5.22 10.10 13.68
C ARG A 32 6.04 9.32 12.66
N ASN A 33 7.37 9.49 12.67
CA ASN A 33 8.28 8.91 11.68
C ASN A 33 7.76 9.04 10.23
N CYS A 34 7.31 10.24 9.84
CA CYS A 34 6.54 10.40 8.61
C CYS A 34 7.41 10.43 7.33
N LEU A 35 6.78 10.57 6.16
CA LEU A 35 7.45 10.71 4.86
C LEU A 35 7.76 12.17 4.46
N ARG A 36 7.71 13.14 5.38
CA ARG A 36 8.19 14.53 5.13
C ARG A 36 9.67 14.65 5.40
N ASN A 37 10.28 15.72 4.89
CA ASN A 37 11.68 16.09 5.13
C ASN A 37 12.10 16.08 6.61
N CYS A 38 11.17 16.28 7.56
CA CYS A 38 11.47 16.23 8.98
C CYS A 38 11.85 14.83 9.50
N CYS A 39 11.50 13.76 8.78
CA CYS A 39 11.78 12.37 9.14
C CYS A 39 12.36 11.54 7.97
N LEU A 40 12.28 12.04 6.73
CA LEU A 40 12.69 11.31 5.53
C LEU A 40 14.20 11.40 5.26
N GLN A 41 14.85 12.51 5.61
CA GLN A 41 16.29 12.67 5.37
C GLN A 41 17.09 11.68 6.22
N GLY A 42 17.85 10.81 5.55
CA GLY A 42 18.59 9.72 6.20
C GLY A 42 17.72 8.55 6.66
N ALA A 43 16.45 8.50 6.26
CA ALA A 43 15.60 7.35 6.49
C ALA A 43 16.14 6.13 5.70
N ARG A 44 15.98 4.95 6.31
CA ARG A 44 16.27 3.67 5.67
C ARG A 44 14.95 2.97 5.44
N LEU A 45 14.57 2.86 4.17
CA LEU A 45 13.27 2.37 3.75
C LEU A 45 13.43 1.12 2.88
N PRO A 46 12.56 0.12 3.03
CA PRO A 46 12.61 -1.05 2.18
C PRO A 46 12.49 -0.68 0.70
N LEU A 47 13.24 -1.35 -0.17
CA LEU A 47 13.29 -1.12 -1.61
C LEU A 47 13.23 -2.45 -2.35
N TYR A 48 12.25 -2.58 -3.23
CA TYR A 48 12.22 -3.62 -4.25
C TYR A 48 12.76 -3.06 -5.56
N THR A 49 13.84 -3.63 -6.05
CA THR A 49 14.35 -3.32 -7.38
C THR A 49 13.70 -4.23 -8.42
N PHE A 50 13.39 -3.69 -9.59
CA PHE A 50 12.83 -4.45 -10.71
C PHE A 50 13.74 -4.39 -11.92
N LYS A 51 13.72 -5.48 -12.70
CA LYS A 51 14.38 -5.50 -14.00
C LYS A 51 13.67 -4.54 -14.94
N LYS A 52 14.41 -3.58 -15.50
CA LYS A 52 13.92 -2.74 -16.57
C LYS A 52 13.68 -3.62 -17.80
N VAL A 53 12.43 -3.66 -18.27
CA VAL A 53 12.09 -4.33 -19.52
C VAL A 53 11.98 -3.25 -20.58
N ASP A 54 12.99 -3.14 -21.44
CA ASP A 54 12.98 -2.20 -22.55
C ASP A 54 11.98 -2.68 -23.61
N ARG A 55 10.74 -2.17 -23.50
CA ARG A 55 9.60 -2.38 -24.41
C ARG A 55 9.05 -3.81 -24.48
N ILE A 56 7.76 -3.89 -24.82
CA ILE A 56 6.96 -5.12 -24.93
C ILE A 56 7.56 -5.98 -26.06
N ALA A 57 8.55 -6.81 -25.74
CA ALA A 57 8.90 -7.93 -26.58
C ALA A 57 7.82 -9.00 -26.38
N THR A 58 7.12 -9.32 -27.46
CA THR A 58 6.08 -10.36 -27.55
C THR A 58 6.62 -11.78 -27.36
N ASP A 59 7.85 -11.94 -26.89
CA ASP A 59 8.53 -13.22 -26.84
C ASP A 59 8.52 -13.74 -25.41
N VAL A 60 7.74 -14.80 -25.24
CA VAL A 60 7.64 -15.61 -24.02
C VAL A 60 9.04 -16.14 -23.68
N PRO A 61 9.64 -15.79 -22.53
CA PRO A 61 10.96 -16.31 -22.19
C PRO A 61 10.89 -17.82 -21.92
N GLU A 62 11.77 -18.58 -22.57
CA GLU A 62 11.98 -20.00 -22.34
C GLU A 62 12.45 -20.26 -20.89
N HIS A 63 11.99 -21.40 -20.35
CA HIS A 63 12.21 -21.88 -18.99
C HIS A 63 13.69 -22.00 -18.59
N GLY A 64 14.20 -20.99 -17.89
CA GLY A 64 15.35 -21.11 -16.98
C GLY A 64 14.86 -21.31 -15.54
N LYS A 65 15.56 -22.13 -14.75
CA LYS A 65 15.21 -22.56 -13.38
C LYS A 65 15.35 -21.46 -12.31
N SER A 66 14.75 -20.28 -12.52
CA SER A 66 14.50 -19.31 -11.45
C SER A 66 12.99 -19.14 -11.28
N GLU A 67 12.54 -18.97 -10.05
CA GLU A 67 11.15 -18.59 -9.80
C GLU A 67 10.83 -17.33 -10.63
N PRO A 68 9.72 -17.31 -11.38
CA PRO A 68 9.38 -16.14 -12.20
C PRO A 68 9.36 -14.91 -11.29
N PRO A 69 9.95 -13.76 -11.67
CA PRO A 69 10.03 -12.56 -10.82
C PRO A 69 8.68 -12.14 -10.22
N VAL A 70 7.58 -12.46 -10.92
CA VAL A 70 6.20 -12.27 -10.48
C VAL A 70 5.85 -13.10 -9.24
N SER A 71 6.36 -14.33 -9.04
CA SER A 71 6.10 -15.11 -7.82
C SER A 71 6.82 -14.51 -6.61
N PHE A 72 8.06 -14.05 -6.77
CA PHE A 72 8.81 -13.41 -5.68
C PHE A 72 8.15 -12.11 -5.23
N LEU A 73 7.85 -11.20 -6.17
CA LEU A 73 7.19 -9.93 -5.83
C LEU A 73 5.82 -10.16 -5.16
N ASN A 74 5.04 -11.13 -5.63
CA ASN A 74 3.76 -11.46 -5.01
C ASN A 74 3.94 -11.97 -3.58
N SER A 75 4.89 -12.89 -3.35
CA SER A 75 5.18 -13.42 -2.01
C SER A 75 5.70 -12.32 -1.07
N LEU A 76 6.58 -11.44 -1.56
CA LEU A 76 7.08 -10.29 -0.82
C LEU A 76 5.95 -9.33 -0.45
N LEU A 77 5.10 -8.97 -1.41
CA LEU A 77 3.96 -8.07 -1.19
C LEU A 77 3.01 -8.63 -0.12
N LEU A 78 2.66 -9.91 -0.23
CA LEU A 78 1.79 -10.57 0.75
C LEU A 78 2.46 -10.68 2.12
N GLY A 79 3.74 -11.02 2.19
CA GLY A 79 4.49 -11.12 3.45
C GLY A 79 4.58 -9.78 4.18
N GLU A 80 4.99 -8.71 3.48
CA GLU A 80 5.07 -7.37 4.07
C GLU A 80 3.67 -6.87 4.49
N TRP A 81 2.64 -7.17 3.70
CA TRP A 81 1.25 -6.85 4.04
C TRP A 81 0.81 -7.52 5.35
N GLU A 82 1.02 -8.83 5.46
CA GLU A 82 0.66 -9.61 6.65
C GLU A 82 1.42 -9.17 7.89
N GLU A 83 2.71 -8.83 7.76
CA GLU A 83 3.52 -8.32 8.87
C GLU A 83 2.98 -7.00 9.43
N ARG A 84 2.65 -6.03 8.57
CA ARG A 84 2.06 -4.75 9.01
C ARG A 84 0.66 -4.94 9.58
N MET A 85 -0.09 -5.93 9.09
CA MET A 85 -1.38 -6.29 9.67
C MET A 85 -1.24 -6.81 11.09
N GLN A 86 -0.31 -7.74 11.32
CA GLN A 86 -0.03 -8.30 12.64
C GLN A 86 0.44 -7.23 13.63
N ARG A 87 1.17 -6.22 13.14
CA ARG A 87 1.57 -5.04 13.93
C ARG A 87 0.43 -4.06 14.20
N GLY A 88 -0.75 -4.30 13.65
CA GLY A 88 -1.92 -3.43 13.85
C GLY A 88 -1.78 -2.07 13.19
N LEU A 89 -1.03 -1.95 12.09
CA LEU A 89 -0.81 -0.70 11.36
C LEU A 89 -1.95 -0.32 10.40
N PHE A 90 -3.04 -1.09 10.42
CA PHE A 90 -4.22 -0.85 9.63
C PHE A 90 -5.48 -0.69 10.48
N ARG A 91 -6.44 0.09 9.97
CA ARG A 91 -7.67 0.53 10.67
C ARG A 91 -8.78 -0.48 10.65
N TYR A 92 -8.96 -1.13 9.49
CA TYR A 92 -10.12 -1.97 9.24
C TYR A 92 -9.73 -3.19 8.44
N ASP A 93 -10.00 -4.34 9.03
CA ASP A 93 -9.90 -5.63 8.38
C ASP A 93 -11.11 -5.84 7.47
N VAL A 94 -10.91 -5.69 6.15
CA VAL A 94 -11.98 -5.94 5.17
C VAL A 94 -12.03 -7.40 4.70
N THR A 95 -11.22 -8.28 5.28
CA THR A 95 -11.24 -9.73 5.03
C THR A 95 -12.38 -10.43 5.74
N THR A 96 -12.84 -9.83 6.84
CA THR A 96 -13.97 -10.30 7.64
C THR A 96 -15.32 -9.90 7.05
N CYS A 97 -15.34 -9.02 6.04
CA CYS A 97 -16.56 -8.54 5.43
C CYS A 97 -17.30 -9.66 4.68
N GLU A 98 -18.62 -9.71 4.86
CA GLU A 98 -19.44 -10.67 4.14
C GLU A 98 -19.41 -10.39 2.64
N THR A 99 -19.24 -11.45 1.86
CA THR A 99 -19.23 -11.37 0.39
C THR A 99 -20.27 -12.31 -0.20
N LYS A 100 -20.91 -11.89 -1.29
CA LYS A 100 -21.86 -12.71 -2.05
C LYS A 100 -21.59 -12.59 -3.54
N VAL A 101 -21.53 -13.74 -4.23
CA VAL A 101 -21.51 -13.77 -5.70
C VAL A 101 -22.90 -13.40 -6.21
N ILE A 102 -22.96 -12.40 -7.09
CA ILE A 102 -24.20 -11.95 -7.71
C ILE A 102 -24.48 -12.84 -8.93
N PRO A 103 -25.67 -13.45 -9.05
CA PRO A 103 -26.03 -14.24 -10.22
C PRO A 103 -25.95 -13.41 -11.51
N GLY A 104 -25.46 -14.03 -12.60
CA GLY A 104 -25.37 -13.42 -13.92
C GLY A 104 -24.15 -13.88 -14.71
N SER A 105 -24.05 -13.46 -15.97
CA SER A 105 -22.95 -13.83 -16.87
C SER A 105 -21.62 -13.12 -16.57
N HIS A 106 -21.62 -12.11 -15.70
CA HIS A 106 -20.50 -11.20 -15.49
C HIS A 106 -19.69 -11.49 -14.22
N GLY A 107 -20.14 -12.42 -13.37
CA GLY A 107 -19.37 -12.85 -12.19
C GLY A 107 -19.14 -11.78 -11.12
N PHE A 108 -20.09 -10.85 -10.95
CA PHE A 108 -19.96 -9.79 -9.94
C PHE A 108 -19.94 -10.34 -8.51
N ILE A 109 -19.22 -9.65 -7.62
CA ILE A 109 -19.15 -9.95 -6.18
C ILE A 109 -19.59 -8.71 -5.43
N ALA A 110 -20.60 -8.85 -4.56
CA ALA A 110 -20.97 -7.84 -3.58
C ALA A 110 -20.19 -8.08 -2.28
N GLN A 111 -19.67 -7.01 -1.69
CA GLN A 111 -19.03 -7.03 -0.37
C GLN A 111 -19.74 -6.05 0.56
N LEU A 112 -20.15 -6.53 1.74
CA LEU A 112 -20.80 -5.72 2.77
C LEU A 112 -19.75 -5.14 3.71
N ASN A 113 -19.42 -3.85 3.50
CA ASN A 113 -18.50 -3.09 4.35
C ASN A 113 -19.29 -2.24 5.34
N GLU A 114 -19.65 -2.83 6.48
CA GLU A 114 -20.38 -2.13 7.54
C GLU A 114 -19.57 -0.97 8.13
N GLY A 115 -20.26 0.07 8.61
CA GLY A 115 -19.62 1.26 9.18
C GLY A 115 -18.88 2.15 8.17
N ARG A 116 -18.74 1.75 6.89
CA ARG A 116 -18.12 2.59 5.84
C ARG A 116 -18.81 3.93 5.67
N HIS A 117 -20.14 3.95 5.79
CA HIS A 117 -20.94 5.18 5.69
C HIS A 117 -20.72 6.13 6.88
N LEU A 118 -20.53 5.60 8.10
CA LEU A 118 -20.29 6.38 9.31
C LEU A 118 -18.85 6.89 9.41
N LYS A 119 -17.90 6.11 8.88
CA LYS A 119 -16.45 6.36 8.99
C LYS A 119 -15.86 6.99 7.72
N LYS A 120 -16.72 7.34 6.75
CA LYS A 120 -16.32 8.06 5.55
C LYS A 120 -15.81 9.44 5.97
N ARG A 121 -14.65 9.85 5.44
CA ARG A 121 -14.23 11.25 5.56
C ARG A 121 -15.32 12.16 4.95
N PRO A 122 -15.73 13.23 5.64
CA PRO A 122 -16.64 14.21 5.08
C PRO A 122 -16.13 14.68 3.73
N THR A 123 -17.04 14.90 2.77
CA THR A 123 -16.64 15.56 1.53
C THR A 123 -16.24 16.99 1.89
N GLU A 124 -14.95 17.30 1.80
CA GLU A 124 -14.40 18.58 2.25
C GLU A 124 -14.74 19.76 1.33
N PHE A 125 -15.58 19.54 0.31
CA PHE A 125 -15.82 20.52 -0.73
C PHE A 125 -17.19 20.47 -1.37
N ARG A 126 -17.56 21.59 -1.97
CA ARG A 126 -18.73 21.72 -2.82
C ARG A 126 -18.46 21.06 -4.17
N ILE A 127 -19.42 20.29 -4.67
CA ILE A 127 -19.30 19.45 -5.88
C ILE A 127 -18.88 20.24 -7.13
N ASP A 128 -19.04 21.56 -7.13
CA ASP A 128 -18.67 22.48 -8.21
C ASP A 128 -17.17 22.85 -8.26
N LYS A 129 -16.35 22.47 -7.27
CA LYS A 129 -14.92 22.83 -7.20
C LYS A 129 -13.98 21.63 -7.32
N VAL A 130 -13.69 21.25 -8.56
CA VAL A 130 -12.80 20.13 -8.92
C VAL A 130 -11.32 20.45 -8.67
N LEU A 131 -10.87 21.67 -8.97
CA LEU A 131 -9.49 22.11 -8.72
C LEU A 131 -9.38 22.70 -7.32
N GLN A 132 -8.69 21.97 -6.44
CA GLN A 132 -8.51 22.37 -5.04
C GLN A 132 -7.06 22.77 -4.80
N PRO A 133 -6.82 23.85 -4.05
CA PRO A 133 -5.48 24.13 -3.58
C PRO A 133 -5.01 23.00 -2.67
N PHE A 134 -3.74 22.64 -2.77
CA PHE A 134 -3.13 21.73 -1.82
C PHE A 134 -3.07 22.38 -0.44
N ASP A 135 -3.62 21.70 0.58
CA ASP A 135 -3.52 22.11 1.97
C ASP A 135 -2.63 21.12 2.70
N GLU A 136 -1.41 21.54 3.00
CA GLU A 136 -0.44 20.69 3.69
C GLU A 136 -0.88 20.34 5.12
N ASN A 137 -1.79 21.12 5.72
CA ASN A 137 -2.28 20.89 7.06
C ASN A 137 -3.29 19.76 7.12
N LYS A 138 -3.84 19.31 5.98
CA LYS A 138 -4.70 18.13 5.88
C LYS A 138 -3.90 16.85 5.64
N PHE A 139 -4.57 15.70 5.76
CA PHE A 139 -3.96 14.43 5.40
C PHE A 139 -3.44 14.43 3.96
N ASN A 140 -2.20 14.00 3.79
CA ASN A 140 -1.60 13.70 2.50
C ASN A 140 -0.54 12.62 2.70
N PHE A 141 -0.09 11.99 1.62
CA PHE A 141 0.80 10.83 1.70
C PHE A 141 2.16 11.10 2.34
N THR A 142 2.61 12.36 2.42
CA THR A 142 3.84 12.70 3.15
C THR A 142 3.69 12.55 4.67
N LYS A 143 2.47 12.48 5.19
CA LYS A 143 2.17 12.34 6.63
C LYS A 143 2.04 10.88 7.09
N VAL A 144 2.08 9.92 6.17
CA VAL A 144 2.06 8.47 6.47
C VAL A 144 3.30 8.10 7.27
N GLY A 145 3.15 7.22 8.26
CA GLY A 145 4.29 6.70 9.03
C GLY A 145 5.11 5.75 8.17
N GLN A 146 6.43 5.84 8.23
CA GLN A 146 7.33 4.98 7.46
C GLN A 146 7.09 3.49 7.72
N GLU A 147 6.60 3.13 8.91
CA GLU A 147 6.23 1.77 9.28
C GLU A 147 5.03 1.20 8.52
N GLU A 148 4.13 2.04 7.99
CA GLU A 148 3.01 1.61 7.16
C GLU A 148 3.42 1.34 5.71
N MET A 149 4.62 1.77 5.34
CA MET A 149 5.17 1.58 4.01
C MET A 149 5.63 0.13 3.86
N LEU A 150 5.24 -0.51 2.76
CA LEU A 150 5.68 -1.88 2.47
C LEU A 150 7.11 -1.84 1.94
N PHE A 151 7.29 -1.27 0.76
CA PHE A 151 8.58 -1.02 0.12
C PHE A 151 8.45 -0.04 -1.05
N GLN A 152 9.56 0.57 -1.41
CA GLN A 152 9.73 1.41 -2.58
C GLN A 152 9.97 0.56 -3.83
N PHE A 153 9.84 1.17 -5.01
CA PHE A 153 10.25 0.57 -6.27
C PHE A 153 11.44 1.32 -6.85
N GLY A 154 12.43 0.59 -7.37
CA GLY A 154 13.58 1.16 -8.07
C GLY A 154 14.00 0.29 -9.26
N GLU A 155 14.64 0.89 -10.25
CA GLU A 155 15.26 0.10 -11.34
C GLU A 155 16.50 -0.62 -10.79
N SER A 156 16.68 -1.88 -11.18
CA SER A 156 17.87 -2.67 -10.84
C SER A 156 19.05 -2.31 -11.74
N GLU A 157 20.22 -2.07 -11.17
CA GLU A 157 21.47 -1.88 -11.91
C GLU A 157 21.96 -3.19 -12.56
N ASP A 158 21.76 -4.31 -11.86
CA ASP A 158 22.22 -5.64 -12.28
C ASP A 158 21.21 -6.39 -13.15
N GLY A 159 20.07 -5.76 -13.47
CA GLY A 159 19.02 -6.36 -14.30
C GLY A 159 18.23 -7.49 -13.63
N GLU A 160 18.39 -7.68 -12.31
CA GLU A 160 17.67 -8.68 -11.52
C GLU A 160 16.80 -8.03 -10.45
N GLY A 161 15.63 -8.60 -10.18
CA GLY A 161 14.74 -8.08 -9.14
C GLY A 161 15.20 -8.50 -7.74
N GLN A 162 15.40 -7.54 -6.83
CA GLN A 162 15.93 -7.80 -5.50
C GLN A 162 15.15 -7.02 -4.43
N PHE A 163 15.21 -7.48 -3.18
CA PHE A 163 14.62 -6.78 -2.05
C PHE A 163 15.69 -6.38 -1.04
N LEU A 164 15.73 -5.09 -0.71
CA LEU A 164 16.66 -4.47 0.23
C LEU A 164 15.83 -3.95 1.41
N THR A 165 16.08 -4.45 2.62
CA THR A 165 15.30 -4.07 3.81
C THR A 165 15.55 -2.64 4.25
N ASP A 166 16.73 -2.10 3.96
CA ASP A 166 17.21 -0.85 4.55
C ASP A 166 17.96 0.03 3.53
N ALA A 167 17.29 0.38 2.43
CA ALA A 167 17.85 1.25 1.41
C ALA A 167 17.76 2.72 1.84
N THR A 168 18.85 3.47 1.62
CA THR A 168 18.90 4.90 1.92
C THR A 168 18.08 5.69 0.89
N ILE A 169 17.39 6.73 1.35
CA ILE A 169 16.73 7.74 0.52
C ILE A 169 17.65 8.93 0.27
#